data_AF-A0AAV6L8P2-F1
#
_entry.id   AF-A0AAV6L8P2-F1
#
_cell.length_a   1.000
_cell.length_b   1.000
_cell.length_c   1.000
_cell.angle_alpha   90.00
_cell.angle_beta   90.00
_cell.angle_gamma   90.00
#
_symmetry.space_group_name_H-M   'P 1'
#
loop_
_entity.id
_entity.type
_entity.pdbx_description
1 polymer ?
#
loop_
_entity_poly.entity_id
_entity_poly.type
_entity_poly.pdbx_seq_one_letter_code
_entity_poly.pdbx_strand_id
1 'polypeptide(L)'
;MSSKFQATISSDSVVIDIVERHPNFPEIVQSVLTQIVKQKNLDQLRKYGGVEGLASSLKTNLKHGINGDVEDISRRNEAFGSNTYPRPLGKKLFDFVQALREPTSLIVLACAAVSLGLEIKQHGLKEG
;
A
#
# COMPACT_ATOMS: atom_id res chain seq x y z
N MET A 1 -7.81 2.48 36.01
CA MET A 1 -8.05 1.30 35.15
C MET A 1 -6.84 1.14 34.25
N SER A 2 -6.02 0.12 34.49
CA SER A 2 -4.67 -0.01 33.89
C SER A 2 -4.72 -0.35 32.41
N SER A 3 -4.16 0.51 31.56
CA SER A 3 -3.84 0.17 30.18
C SER A 3 -2.56 -0.67 30.15
N LYS A 4 -2.67 -1.93 29.69
CA LYS A 4 -1.49 -2.79 29.48
C LYS A 4 -0.86 -2.41 28.14
N PHE A 5 0.31 -1.78 28.21
CA PHE A 5 1.20 -1.54 27.09
C PHE A 5 2.00 -2.82 26.83
N GLN A 6 1.97 -3.33 25.60
CA GLN A 6 2.83 -4.45 25.20
C GLN A 6 3.66 -4.01 24.00
N ALA A 7 4.97 -3.90 24.21
CA ALA A 7 5.94 -3.57 23.17
C ALA A 7 6.53 -4.87 22.61
N THR A 8 6.61 -4.98 21.29
CA THR A 8 7.36 -6.05 20.62
C THR A 8 8.54 -5.39 19.90
N ILE A 9 9.77 -5.76 20.28
CA ILE A 9 10.99 -5.13 19.79
C ILE A 9 11.55 -5.96 18.63
N SER A 10 11.77 -5.33 17.46
CA SER A 10 12.48 -5.93 16.33
C SER A 10 13.61 -4.99 15.90
N SER A 11 14.86 -5.47 15.93
CA SER A 11 16.06 -4.71 15.59
C SER A 11 16.12 -4.45 14.07
N ASP A 12 15.75 -3.24 13.65
CA ASP A 12 16.44 -2.40 12.64
C ASP A 12 15.63 -1.18 12.17
N SER A 13 14.44 -0.95 12.71
CA SER A 13 13.81 0.36 12.66
C SER A 13 12.76 0.46 13.76
N VAL A 14 12.86 1.51 14.58
CA VAL A 14 11.83 1.81 15.60
C VAL A 14 10.64 2.44 14.87
N VAL A 15 9.87 1.61 14.17
CA VAL A 15 8.49 1.94 13.86
C VAL A 15 7.73 1.64 15.14
N ILE A 16 7.52 2.67 15.96
CA ILE A 16 6.51 2.60 17.00
C ILE A 16 5.19 2.58 16.24
N ASP A 17 4.70 1.38 15.92
CA ASP A 17 3.29 1.21 15.58
C ASP A 17 2.56 1.50 16.90
N ILE A 18 2.29 2.79 17.14
CA ILE A 18 1.34 3.19 18.17
C ILE A 18 0.04 2.60 17.67
N VAL A 19 -0.29 1.40 18.17
CA VAL A 19 -1.57 0.75 17.91
C VAL A 19 -2.61 1.59 18.66
N GLU A 20 -2.98 2.70 18.03
CA GLU A 20 -3.95 3.64 18.54
C GLU A 20 -5.31 2.97 18.37
N ARG A 21 -5.89 2.56 19.50
CA ARG A 21 -7.25 2.03 19.50
C ARG A 21 -8.19 3.15 19.10
N HIS A 22 -8.85 2.99 17.97
CA HIS A 22 -9.84 3.95 17.52
C HIS A 22 -11.02 4.00 18.50
N PRO A 23 -11.53 5.17 18.90
CA PRO A 23 -12.61 5.29 19.88
C PRO A 23 -13.87 4.51 19.49
N ASN A 24 -14.13 4.38 18.18
CA ASN A 24 -15.27 3.60 17.68
C ASN A 24 -15.01 2.09 17.63
N PHE A 25 -13.77 1.62 17.71
CA PHE A 25 -13.38 0.21 17.69
C PHE A 25 -12.36 -0.10 18.80
N PRO A 26 -12.72 0.04 20.09
CA PRO A 26 -11.77 -0.13 21.19
C PRO A 26 -11.34 -1.58 21.40
N GLU A 27 -12.17 -2.54 20.97
CA GLU A 27 -11.96 -3.95 21.23
C GLU A 27 -10.96 -4.60 20.27
N ILE A 28 -10.83 -4.08 19.05
CA ILE A 28 -10.07 -4.74 17.99
C ILE A 28 -9.21 -3.78 17.17
N VAL A 29 -8.03 -4.28 16.80
CA VAL A 29 -6.99 -3.55 16.07
C VAL A 29 -6.59 -4.32 14.82
N GLN A 30 -6.10 -3.60 13.80
CA GLN A 30 -5.78 -4.16 12.48
C GLN A 30 -4.73 -5.29 12.53
N SER A 31 -3.74 -5.20 13.42
CA SER A 31 -2.69 -6.21 13.58
C SER A 31 -3.23 -7.56 14.05
N VAL A 32 -4.23 -7.56 14.94
CA VAL A 32 -4.91 -8.77 15.41
C VAL A 32 -5.67 -9.45 14.27
N LEU A 33 -6.42 -8.67 13.47
CA LEU A 33 -7.12 -9.18 12.29
C LEU A 33 -6.13 -9.82 11.31
N THR A 34 -5.00 -9.16 11.09
CA THR A 34 -3.92 -9.68 10.23
C THR A 34 -3.37 -10.99 10.76
N GLN A 35 -3.20 -11.13 12.08
CA GLN A 35 -2.73 -12.36 12.71
C GLN A 35 -3.74 -13.51 12.54
N ILE A 36 -5.03 -13.25 12.79
CA ILE A 36 -6.09 -14.25 12.63
C ILE A 36 -6.13 -14.75 11.18
N VAL A 37 -6.09 -13.84 10.20
CA VAL A 37 -6.27 -14.18 8.78
C VAL A 37 -4.97 -14.72 8.15
N LYS A 38 -3.85 -14.01 8.26
CA LYS A 38 -2.59 -14.40 7.59
C LYS A 38 -1.92 -15.60 8.27
N GLN A 39 -1.94 -15.66 9.60
CA GLN A 39 -1.30 -16.75 10.34
C GLN A 39 -2.29 -17.88 10.69
N LYS A 40 -3.56 -17.79 10.25
CA LYS A 40 -4.62 -18.75 10.56
C LYS A 40 -4.73 -19.05 12.06
N ASN A 41 -4.55 -18.03 12.89
CA ASN A 41 -4.48 -18.19 14.34
C ASN A 41 -5.89 -18.37 14.94
N LEU A 42 -6.37 -19.61 14.99
CA LEU A 42 -7.70 -19.96 15.51
C LEU A 42 -7.82 -19.74 17.02
N ASP A 43 -6.71 -19.80 17.76
CA ASP A 43 -6.72 -19.52 19.20
C ASP A 43 -6.98 -18.04 19.48
N GLN A 44 -6.43 -17.13 18.67
CA GLN A 44 -6.77 -15.72 18.72
C GLN A 44 -8.24 -15.50 18.36
N LEU A 45 -8.74 -16.15 17.31
CA LEU A 45 -10.17 -16.07 16.95
C LEU A 45 -11.07 -16.51 18.13
N ARG A 46 -10.73 -17.60 18.82
CA ARG A 46 -11.47 -18.07 20.00
C ARG A 46 -11.40 -17.08 21.17
N LYS A 47 -10.25 -16.45 21.41
CA LYS A 47 -10.10 -15.40 22.44
C LYS A 47 -11.01 -14.19 22.20
N TYR A 48 -11.31 -13.90 20.93
CA TYR A 48 -12.22 -12.85 20.52
C TYR A 48 -13.69 -13.30 20.43
N GLY A 49 -14.05 -14.42 21.06
CA GLY A 49 -15.44 -14.91 21.06
C GLY A 49 -15.85 -15.57 19.75
N GLY A 50 -14.89 -16.02 18.93
CA GLY A 50 -15.16 -16.66 17.65
C GLY A 50 -15.66 -15.67 16.60
N VAL A 51 -16.39 -16.18 15.61
CA VAL A 51 -16.92 -15.37 14.50
C VAL A 51 -17.95 -14.34 14.99
N GLU A 52 -18.80 -14.70 15.95
CA GLU A 52 -19.83 -13.82 16.50
C GLU A 52 -19.22 -12.69 17.34
N GLY A 53 -18.28 -13.01 18.23
CA GLY A 53 -17.57 -12.01 19.01
C GLY A 53 -16.77 -11.05 18.13
N LEU A 54 -16.12 -11.58 17.09
CA LEU A 54 -15.41 -10.77 16.11
C LEU A 54 -16.34 -9.81 15.34
N ALA A 55 -17.52 -10.29 14.94
CA ALA A 55 -18.52 -9.47 14.27
C ALA A 55 -19.04 -8.34 15.19
N SER A 56 -19.26 -8.65 16.47
CA SER A 56 -19.62 -7.67 17.49
C SER A 56 -18.53 -6.60 17.67
N SER A 57 -17.28 -7.01 17.83
CA SER A 57 -16.14 -6.07 17.99
C SER A 57 -15.92 -5.20 16.75
N LEU A 58 -16.20 -5.73 15.55
CA LEU A 58 -16.17 -4.99 14.29
C LEU A 58 -17.45 -4.18 14.01
N LYS A 59 -18.43 -4.22 14.92
CA LYS A 59 -19.75 -3.57 14.77
C LYS A 59 -20.37 -3.89 13.41
N THR A 60 -20.40 -5.17 13.05
CA THR A 60 -20.96 -5.65 11.79
C THR A 60 -21.98 -6.75 12.06
N ASN A 61 -23.01 -6.79 11.24
CA ASN A 61 -24.02 -7.84 11.28
C ASN A 61 -23.61 -9.00 10.37
N LEU A 62 -23.69 -10.23 10.86
CA LEU A 62 -23.30 -11.42 10.09
C LEU A 62 -24.16 -11.67 8.84
N LYS A 63 -25.40 -11.16 8.81
CA LYS A 63 -26.32 -11.31 7.67
C LYS A 63 -26.38 -10.08 6.78
N HIS A 64 -26.38 -8.90 7.40
CA HIS A 64 -26.63 -7.62 6.72
C HIS A 64 -25.37 -6.76 6.53
N GLY A 65 -24.24 -7.16 7.12
CA GLY A 65 -22.97 -6.43 7.01
C GLY A 65 -22.94 -5.14 7.83
N ILE A 66 -22.32 -4.11 7.26
CA ILE A 66 -22.15 -2.78 7.88
C ILE A 66 -23.24 -1.82 7.38
N ASN A 67 -23.47 -0.71 8.08
CA ASN A 67 -24.45 0.30 7.63
C ASN A 67 -24.02 0.95 6.31
N GLY A 68 -22.70 1.15 6.12
CA GLY A 68 -22.14 1.66 4.87
C GLY A 68 -22.42 3.14 4.60
N ASP A 69 -22.89 3.88 5.60
CA ASP A 69 -22.98 5.33 5.53
C ASP A 69 -21.59 5.98 5.46
N VAL A 70 -21.52 7.21 4.95
CA VAL A 70 -20.23 7.90 4.72
C VAL A 70 -19.41 8.02 6.01
N GLU A 71 -20.07 8.23 7.15
CA GLU A 71 -19.39 8.34 8.43
C GLU A 71 -18.87 6.99 8.92
N ASP A 72 -19.62 5.90 8.74
CA ASP A 72 -19.23 4.54 9.08
C ASP A 72 -18.03 4.10 8.25
N ILE A 73 -18.03 4.43 6.95
CA ILE A 73 -16.89 4.19 6.08
C ILE A 73 -15.67 5.01 6.51
N SER A 74 -15.85 6.31 6.85
CA SER A 74 -14.74 7.16 7.34
C SER A 74 -14.12 6.59 8.61
N ARG A 75 -14.94 6.30 9.63
CA ARG A 75 -14.47 5.75 10.91
C ARG A 75 -13.77 4.40 10.76
N ARG A 76 -14.24 3.54 9.85
CA ARG A 76 -13.60 2.24 9.56
C ARG A 76 -12.27 2.44 8.84
N ASN A 77 -12.18 3.38 7.90
CA ASN A 77 -10.94 3.71 7.22
C ASN A 77 -9.91 4.31 8.21
N GLU A 78 -10.34 5.18 9.10
CA GLU A 78 -9.50 5.72 10.19
C GLU A 78 -9.00 4.63 11.14
N ALA A 79 -9.85 3.64 11.48
CA ALA A 79 -9.49 2.57 12.42
C ALA A 79 -8.67 1.42 11.81
N PHE A 80 -8.92 1.06 10.55
CA PHE A 80 -8.37 -0.15 9.92
C PHE A 80 -7.54 0.13 8.67
N GLY A 81 -7.44 1.38 8.26
CA GLY A 81 -6.81 1.80 7.01
C GLY A 81 -7.70 1.58 5.79
N SER A 82 -7.20 2.08 4.65
CA SER A 82 -7.86 1.94 3.37
C SER A 82 -7.65 0.53 2.79
N ASN A 83 -8.71 -0.10 2.28
CA ASN A 83 -8.62 -1.35 1.51
C ASN A 83 -8.17 -1.07 0.06
N THR A 84 -7.08 -0.33 -0.09
CA THR A 84 -6.50 -0.02 -1.40
C THR A 84 -5.14 -0.67 -1.47
N TYR A 85 -4.94 -1.55 -2.46
CA TYR A 85 -3.60 -2.05 -2.74
C TYR A 85 -2.70 -0.87 -3.10
N PRO A 86 -1.51 -0.76 -2.48
CA PRO A 86 -0.57 0.27 -2.85
C PRO A 86 -0.28 0.09 -4.34
N ARG A 87 -0.81 1.02 -5.15
CA ARG A 87 -0.41 1.06 -6.54
C ARG A 87 1.08 1.36 -6.52
N PRO A 88 1.92 0.56 -7.18
CA PRO A 88 3.31 0.96 -7.36
C PRO A 88 3.22 2.36 -7.97
N LEU A 89 3.80 3.35 -7.28
CA LEU A 89 3.87 4.71 -7.80
C LEU A 89 4.41 4.54 -9.20
N GLY A 90 3.56 4.80 -10.21
CA GLY A 90 3.89 4.54 -11.60
C GLY A 90 5.24 5.17 -11.83
N LYS A 91 6.24 4.34 -12.10
CA LYS A 91 7.63 4.77 -12.12
C LYS A 91 7.69 5.88 -13.16
N LYS A 92 7.75 7.13 -12.68
CA LYS A 92 7.63 8.29 -13.55
C LYS A 92 8.87 8.27 -14.44
N LEU A 93 8.80 8.99 -15.57
CA LEU A 93 9.83 9.11 -16.61
C LEU A 93 11.29 9.33 -16.12
N PHE A 94 11.53 9.59 -14.83
CA PHE A 94 12.83 9.47 -14.18
C PHE A 94 13.48 8.09 -14.32
N ASP A 95 12.71 7.00 -14.35
CA ASP A 95 13.25 5.66 -14.64
C ASP A 95 13.90 5.61 -16.04
N PHE A 96 13.36 6.37 -17.00
CA PHE A 96 13.97 6.51 -18.32
C PHE A 96 15.27 7.31 -18.28
N VAL A 97 15.32 8.41 -17.50
CA VAL A 97 16.58 9.16 -17.28
C VAL A 97 17.63 8.29 -16.59
N GLN A 98 17.21 7.38 -15.72
CA GLN A 98 18.09 6.41 -15.08
C GLN A 98 18.59 5.35 -16.08
N ALA A 99 17.76 4.93 -17.04
CA ALA A 99 18.16 4.07 -18.16
C ALA A 99 19.07 4.76 -19.20
N LEU A 100 18.98 6.08 -19.36
CA LEU A 100 19.87 6.87 -20.23
C LEU A 100 21.31 6.98 -19.68
N ARG A 101 21.53 6.69 -18.38
CA ARG A 101 22.86 6.66 -17.77
C ARG A 101 23.66 5.39 -18.11
N GLU A 102 23.02 4.38 -18.69
CA GLU A 102 23.71 3.18 -19.17
C GLU A 102 24.46 3.49 -20.47
N PRO A 103 25.73 3.05 -20.61
CA PRO A 103 26.56 3.38 -21.78
C PRO A 103 25.94 2.89 -23.10
N THR A 104 25.14 1.83 -23.08
CA THR A 104 24.44 1.29 -24.27
C THR A 104 23.39 2.26 -24.82
N SER A 105 22.67 2.99 -23.97
CA SER A 105 21.63 3.93 -24.42
C SER A 105 22.25 5.18 -25.07
N LEU A 106 23.45 5.58 -24.66
CA LEU A 106 24.17 6.71 -25.26
C LEU A 106 24.64 6.41 -26.69
N ILE A 107 25.11 5.19 -26.95
CA ILE A 107 25.56 4.78 -28.29
C ILE A 107 24.37 4.73 -29.25
N VAL A 108 23.25 4.14 -28.83
CA VAL A 108 22.03 4.09 -29.65
C VAL A 108 21.51 5.50 -29.95
N LEU A 109 21.54 6.41 -28.96
CA LEU A 109 21.16 7.81 -29.15
C LEU A 109 22.09 8.53 -30.13
N ALA A 110 23.41 8.33 -30.02
CA ALA A 110 24.39 8.90 -30.93
C ALA A 110 24.20 8.40 -32.37
N CYS A 111 24.00 7.09 -32.56
CA CYS A 111 23.72 6.49 -33.86
C CYS A 111 22.42 7.03 -34.46
N ALA A 112 21.36 7.19 -33.66
CA ALA A 112 20.10 7.77 -34.11
C ALA A 112 20.27 9.24 -34.53
N ALA A 113 21.00 10.04 -33.74
CA ALA A 113 21.27 11.44 -34.05
C ALA A 113 22.10 11.60 -35.34
N VAL A 114 23.12 10.77 -35.54
CA VAL A 114 23.91 10.77 -36.77
C VAL A 114 23.05 10.32 -37.97
N SER A 115 22.24 9.28 -37.81
CA SER A 115 21.37 8.79 -38.89
C SER A 115 20.35 9.85 -39.31
N LEU A 116 19.70 10.50 -38.36
CA LEU A 116 18.80 11.63 -38.61
C LEU A 116 19.52 12.82 -39.23
N GLY A 117 20.69 13.20 -38.70
CA GLY A 117 21.47 14.32 -39.24
C GLY A 117 21.93 14.08 -40.69
N LEU A 118 22.30 12.84 -41.01
CA LEU A 118 22.64 12.45 -42.37
C LEU A 118 21.41 12.40 -43.28
N GLU A 119 20.29 11.89 -42.79
CA GLU A 119 19.01 11.85 -43.53
C GLU A 119 18.52 13.27 -43.85
N ILE A 120 18.55 14.17 -42.86
CA ILE A 120 18.21 15.59 -43.02
C ILE A 120 19.20 16.29 -43.97
N LYS A 121 20.50 16.00 -43.90
CA LYS A 121 21.49 16.60 -44.82
C LYS A 121 21.34 16.07 -46.25
N GLN A 122 20.99 14.80 -46.43
CA GLN A 122 20.81 14.20 -47.76
C GLN A 122 19.45 14.54 -48.39
N HIS A 123 18.43 14.81 -47.59
CA HIS A 123 17.09 15.18 -48.09
C HIS A 123 16.85 16.70 -48.15
N GLY A 124 17.47 17.48 -47.26
CA GLY A 124 17.37 18.95 -47.24
C GLY A 124 18.21 19.68 -48.30
N LEU A 125 19.06 18.98 -49.05
CA LEU A 125 19.80 19.53 -50.19
C LEU A 125 19.27 19.05 -51.55
N LYS A 126 18.10 18.38 -51.58
CA LYS A 126 17.55 17.78 -52.81
C LYS A 126 16.23 18.36 -53.30
N GLU A 127 15.61 19.30 -52.61
CA GLU A 127 14.63 20.21 -53.22
C GLU A 127 14.83 21.63 -52.66
N GLY A 128 15.17 22.57 -53.57
CA GLY A 128 14.83 24.01 -53.57
C GLY A 128 15.02 24.82 -52.29
#